data_AF-A0A7S1NAK8-F1
#
_entry.id   AF-A0A7S1NAK8-F1
#
_cell.length_a   1.000
_cell.length_b   1.000
_cell.length_c   1.000
_cell.angle_alpha   90.00
_cell.angle_beta   90.00
_cell.angle_gamma   90.00
#
_symmetry.space_group_name_H-M   'P 1'
#
loop_
_entity.id
_entity.type
_entity.pdbx_description
1 polymer ?
#
loop_
_entity_poly.entity_id
_entity_poly.type
_entity_poly.pdbx_seq_one_letter_code
_entity_poly.pdbx_strand_id
1 'polypeptide(L)'
;FFRSHAMDLRDAKFLFLYLLPSMLLTMFNKWIVTSFGFHFPLFATAFSMYMIRLLSGVYLKTKPSVDRTTYWQALVPFGALTGLDYGLSNLSFMYIGVSLYVVIKDMCPLFVLLFGACSGVQSTTAAQVGSVSVILMGIWLAMSDQV
;
A
#
# COMPACT_ATOMS: atom_id res chain seq x y z
N PHE A 1 25.26 -14.32 8.46
CA PHE A 1 24.21 -13.30 8.58
C PHE A 1 23.63 -12.86 7.22
N PHE A 2 24.14 -13.39 6.10
CA PHE A 2 23.32 -13.74 4.93
C PHE A 2 22.55 -15.02 5.27
N ARG A 3 21.33 -14.90 5.81
CA ARG A 3 20.49 -16.10 6.02
C ARG A 3 19.72 -16.34 4.72
N SER A 4 20.30 -17.23 3.92
CA SER A 4 19.70 -17.99 2.81
C SER A 4 18.32 -17.52 2.35
N HIS A 5 18.29 -16.92 1.16
CA HIS A 5 17.12 -16.85 0.29
C HIS A 5 16.70 -18.26 -0.19
N ALA A 6 16.31 -19.13 0.73
CA ALA A 6 15.18 -19.98 0.44
C ALA A 6 13.98 -19.10 0.77
N MET A 7 13.44 -18.42 -0.23
CA MET A 7 12.09 -17.87 -0.12
C MET A 7 11.23 -19.07 0.27
N ASP A 8 10.84 -19.16 1.54
CA ASP A 8 10.11 -20.32 2.00
C ASP A 8 8.89 -20.45 1.10
N LEU A 9 8.58 -21.68 0.64
CA LEU A 9 7.50 -21.92 -0.31
C LEU A 9 6.18 -21.30 0.18
N ARG A 10 6.04 -21.14 1.51
CA ARG A 10 4.93 -20.44 2.16
C ARG A 10 4.92 -18.93 1.88
N ASP A 11 6.06 -18.26 1.99
CA ASP A 11 6.20 -16.82 1.73
C ASP A 11 6.03 -16.51 0.25
N ALA A 12 6.58 -17.36 -0.62
CA ALA A 12 6.34 -17.30 -2.05
C ALA A 12 4.84 -17.47 -2.38
N LYS A 13 4.16 -18.46 -1.76
CA LYS A 13 2.71 -18.64 -1.93
C LYS A 13 1.93 -17.40 -1.50
N PHE A 14 2.30 -16.75 -0.40
CA PHE A 14 1.65 -15.50 0.02
C PHE A 14 1.87 -14.36 -0.97
N LEU A 15 3.08 -14.22 -1.52
CA LEU A 15 3.37 -13.23 -2.56
C LEU A 15 2.53 -13.48 -3.82
N PHE A 16 2.45 -14.72 -4.32
CA PHE A 16 1.61 -15.06 -5.47
C PHE A 16 0.12 -14.84 -5.19
N LEU A 17 -0.35 -15.24 -4.00
CA LEU A 17 -1.73 -15.05 -3.59
C LEU A 17 -2.08 -13.56 -3.45
N TYR A 18 -1.10 -12.70 -3.20
CA TYR A 18 -1.27 -11.24 -3.17
C TYR A 18 -1.17 -10.61 -4.57
N LEU A 19 -0.15 -10.97 -5.34
CA LEU A 19 0.14 -10.36 -6.64
C LEU A 19 -0.90 -10.71 -7.70
N LEU A 20 -1.38 -11.96 -7.76
CA LEU A 20 -2.31 -12.38 -8.80
C LEU A 20 -3.66 -11.62 -8.73
N PRO A 21 -4.34 -11.52 -7.56
CA PRO A 21 -5.54 -10.70 -7.45
C PRO A 21 -5.28 -9.22 -7.67
N SER A 22 -4.12 -8.70 -7.24
CA SER A 22 -3.73 -7.29 -7.44
C SER A 22 -3.59 -6.93 -8.93
N MET A 23 -2.96 -7.81 -9.71
CA MET A 23 -2.81 -7.68 -11.16
C MET A 23 -4.18 -7.72 -11.85
N LEU A 24 -5.04 -8.68 -11.47
CA LEU A 24 -6.40 -8.80 -12.01
C LEU A 24 -7.25 -7.56 -11.73
N LEU A 25 -7.18 -7.03 -10.50
CA LEU A 25 -7.89 -5.81 -10.12
C LEU A 25 -7.40 -4.60 -10.94
N THR A 26 -6.09 -4.51 -11.19
CA THR A 26 -5.50 -3.43 -12.00
C THR A 26 -5.95 -3.52 -13.46
N MET A 27 -5.97 -4.72 -14.05
CA MET A 27 -6.46 -4.93 -15.42
C MET A 27 -7.95 -4.65 -15.53
N PHE A 28 -8.74 -5.08 -14.55
CA PHE A 28 -10.18 -4.83 -14.50
C PHE A 28 -10.51 -3.33 -14.36
N ASN A 29 -9.77 -2.61 -13.52
CA ASN A 29 -9.90 -1.15 -13.41
C ASN A 29 -9.60 -0.45 -14.73
N LYS A 30 -8.53 -0.85 -15.45
CA LYS A 30 -8.23 -0.30 -16.79
C LYS A 30 -9.32 -0.62 -17.82
N TRP A 31 -9.85 -1.84 -17.79
CA TRP A 31 -10.92 -2.26 -18.68
C TRP A 31 -12.20 -1.45 -18.47
N ILE A 32 -12.63 -1.24 -17.22
CA ILE A 32 -13.80 -0.41 -16.89
C ILE A 32 -13.63 1.03 -17.39
N VAL A 33 -12.48 1.65 -17.14
CA VAL A 33 -12.23 3.04 -17.56
C VAL A 33 -12.25 3.18 -19.08
N THR A 34 -11.73 2.19 -19.80
CA THR A 34 -11.66 2.20 -21.27
C THR A 34 -13.02 1.89 -21.92
N SER A 35 -13.79 0.96 -21.35
CA SER A 35 -15.09 0.54 -21.90
C SER A 35 -16.25 1.49 -21.56
N PHE A 36 -16.26 2.11 -20.38
CA PHE A 36 -17.36 2.98 -19.93
C PHE A 36 -17.06 4.49 -20.00
N GLY A 37 -15.85 4.91 -20.38
CA GLY A 37 -15.49 6.33 -20.50
C GLY A 37 -15.58 7.12 -19.18
N PHE A 38 -15.62 6.42 -18.05
CA PHE A 38 -15.90 6.99 -16.73
C PHE A 38 -14.59 7.53 -16.11
N HIS A 39 -14.35 8.84 -16.22
CA HIS A 39 -13.12 9.52 -15.77
C HIS A 39 -13.08 9.80 -14.26
N PHE A 40 -13.81 9.05 -13.43
CA PHE A 40 -13.88 9.28 -11.98
C PHE A 40 -13.11 8.21 -11.20
N PRO A 41 -11.78 8.36 -11.00
CA PRO A 41 -10.95 7.38 -10.29
C PRO A 41 -11.39 7.17 -8.84
N LEU A 42 -11.95 8.20 -8.20
CA LEU A 42 -12.51 8.12 -6.85
C LEU A 42 -13.61 7.07 -6.73
N PHE A 43 -14.48 6.97 -7.73
CA PHE A 43 -15.60 6.03 -7.72
C PHE A 43 -15.09 4.58 -7.79
N ALA A 44 -14.08 4.31 -8.63
CA ALA A 44 -13.45 2.99 -8.73
C ALA A 44 -12.80 2.57 -7.40
N THR A 45 -12.16 3.50 -6.70
CA THR A 45 -11.55 3.22 -5.40
C THR A 45 -12.57 3.06 -4.28
N ALA A 46 -13.63 3.86 -4.25
CA ALA A 46 -14.73 3.70 -3.32
C ALA A 46 -15.44 2.35 -3.51
N PHE A 47 -15.66 1.94 -4.76
CA PHE A 47 -16.20 0.63 -5.10
C PHE A 47 -15.30 -0.53 -4.65
N SER A 48 -14.00 -0.41 -4.88
CA SER A 48 -13.02 -1.42 -4.45
C SER A 48 -12.97 -1.56 -2.93
N MET A 49 -12.97 -0.44 -2.20
CA MET A 49 -13.03 -0.42 -0.73
C MET A 49 -14.34 -1.02 -0.21
N TYR A 50 -15.45 -0.73 -0.88
CA TYR A 50 -16.75 -1.31 -0.55
C TYR A 50 -16.76 -2.83 -0.77
N MET A 51 -16.22 -3.31 -1.88
CA MET A 51 -16.09 -4.73 -2.17
C MET A 51 -15.20 -5.45 -1.15
N ILE A 52 -14.06 -4.87 -0.79
CA ILE A 52 -13.19 -5.37 0.27
C ILE A 52 -13.91 -5.39 1.62
N ARG A 53 -14.75 -4.38 1.92
CA ARG A 53 -15.56 -4.35 3.15
C ARG A 53 -16.60 -5.47 3.21
N LEU A 54 -17.23 -5.79 2.07
CA LEU A 54 -18.18 -6.90 1.94
C LEU A 54 -17.48 -8.26 2.10
N LEU A 55 -16.38 -8.48 1.36
CA LEU A 55 -15.57 -9.69 1.45
C LEU A 55 -15.01 -9.90 2.86
N SER A 56 -14.47 -8.85 3.48
CA SER A 56 -14.01 -8.85 4.87
C SER A 56 -15.16 -9.14 5.84
N GLY A 57 -16.36 -8.59 5.60
CA GLY A 57 -17.55 -8.87 6.41
C GLY A 57 -18.02 -10.33 6.34
N VAL A 58 -17.91 -10.97 5.17
CA VAL A 58 -18.21 -12.41 5.00
C VAL A 58 -17.15 -13.27 5.68
N TYR A 59 -15.87 -12.89 5.61
CA TYR A 59 -14.76 -13.60 6.24
C TYR A 59 -14.72 -13.44 7.77
N LEU A 60 -15.16 -12.31 8.32
CA LEU A 60 -15.23 -12.08 9.77
C LEU A 60 -16.37 -12.85 10.44
N LYS A 61 -17.37 -13.34 9.69
CA LYS A 61 -18.43 -14.22 10.23
C LYS A 61 -17.91 -15.59 10.67
N THR A 62 -16.77 -16.03 10.16
CA THR A 62 -16.17 -17.34 10.49
C THR A 62 -15.18 -17.30 11.66
N LYS A 63 -14.82 -16.13 12.19
CA LYS A 63 -14.03 -15.97 13.43
C LYS A 63 -14.43 -14.71 14.22
N PRO A 64 -15.07 -14.81 15.40
CA PRO A 64 -15.15 -13.71 16.36
C PRO A 64 -13.93 -13.81 17.29
N SER A 65 -13.41 -12.77 17.93
CA SER A 65 -14.07 -11.67 18.62
C SER A 65 -12.97 -10.65 18.94
N VAL A 66 -13.01 -9.47 18.33
CA VAL A 66 -12.28 -8.32 18.87
C VAL A 66 -13.20 -7.69 19.91
N ASP A 67 -12.67 -7.37 21.08
CA ASP A 67 -13.46 -6.73 22.13
C ASP A 67 -14.11 -5.44 21.59
N ARG A 68 -15.36 -5.18 21.99
CA ARG A 68 -16.14 -4.05 21.47
C ARG A 68 -15.43 -2.72 21.75
N THR A 69 -14.71 -2.62 22.86
CA THR A 69 -13.96 -1.41 23.21
C THR A 69 -12.79 -1.18 22.23
N THR A 70 -11.95 -2.20 22.03
CA THR A 70 -10.84 -2.18 21.08
C THR A 70 -11.29 -1.95 19.64
N TYR A 71 -12.44 -2.50 19.25
CA TYR A 71 -13.02 -2.27 17.92
C TYR A 71 -13.29 -0.78 17.68
N TRP A 72 -13.99 -0.12 18.60
CA TRP A 72 -14.34 1.30 18.45
C TRP A 72 -13.16 2.24 18.70
N GLN A 73 -12.27 1.92 19.63
CA GLN A 73 -11.17 2.80 20.02
C GLN A 73 -9.94 2.69 19.14
N ALA A 74 -9.68 1.53 18.52
CA ALA A 74 -8.49 1.31 17.71
C ALA A 74 -8.83 1.03 16.24
N LEU A 75 -9.75 0.12 15.97
CA LEU A 75 -9.98 -0.35 14.59
C LEU A 75 -10.75 0.66 13.73
N VAL A 76 -11.77 1.32 14.30
CA VAL A 76 -12.54 2.37 13.60
C VAL A 76 -11.67 3.59 13.24
N PRO A 77 -10.92 4.20 14.17
CA PRO A 77 -10.07 5.34 13.81
C PRO A 77 -8.94 4.94 12.86
N PHE A 78 -8.35 3.75 13.01
CA PHE A 78 -7.36 3.25 12.05
C PHE A 78 -7.94 3.07 10.65
N GLY A 79 -9.14 2.48 10.55
CA GLY A 79 -9.85 2.32 9.28
C GLY A 79 -10.25 3.65 8.65
N ALA A 80 -10.68 4.62 9.46
CA ALA A 80 -10.99 5.98 8.99
C ALA A 80 -9.74 6.71 8.46
N LEU A 81 -8.62 6.64 9.17
CA LEU A 81 -7.34 7.22 8.74
C LEU A 81 -6.82 6.56 7.47
N THR A 82 -6.90 5.22 7.38
CA THR A 82 -6.51 4.47 6.18
C THR A 82 -7.40 4.82 4.99
N GLY A 83 -8.72 4.89 5.21
CA GLY A 83 -9.68 5.30 4.18
C GLY A 83 -9.43 6.73 3.68
N LEU A 84 -9.12 7.63 4.61
CA LEU A 84 -8.73 9.00 4.30
C LEU A 84 -7.42 9.07 3.51
N ASP A 85 -6.40 8.29 3.88
CA ASP A 85 -5.11 8.22 3.17
C ASP A 85 -5.26 7.78 1.72
N TYR A 86 -6.04 6.72 1.47
CA TYR A 86 -6.38 6.30 0.12
C TYR A 86 -7.22 7.34 -0.64
N GLY A 87 -8.19 7.98 0.03
CA GLY A 87 -9.01 9.03 -0.56
C GLY A 87 -8.19 10.27 -0.97
N LEU A 88 -7.33 10.75 -0.08
CA LEU A 88 -6.41 11.86 -0.32
C LEU A 88 -5.41 11.52 -1.42
N SER A 89 -4.89 10.29 -1.45
CA SER A 89 -4.00 9.83 -2.52
C SER A 89 -4.68 9.89 -3.89
N ASN A 90 -5.95 9.48 -3.96
CA ASN A 90 -6.71 9.50 -5.22
C ASN A 90 -7.19 10.88 -5.64
N LEU A 91 -7.45 11.76 -4.67
CA LEU A 91 -7.66 13.18 -4.93
C LEU A 91 -6.36 13.82 -5.45
N SER A 92 -5.22 13.53 -4.82
CA SER A 92 -3.92 14.10 -5.19
C SER A 92 -3.53 13.76 -6.63
N PHE A 93 -3.84 12.55 -7.10
CA PHE A 93 -3.63 12.16 -8.50
C PHE A 93 -4.34 13.06 -9.53
N MET A 94 -5.44 13.73 -9.14
CA MET A 94 -6.16 14.65 -10.04
C MET A 94 -5.60 16.07 -10.01
N TYR A 95 -4.86 16.45 -8.97
CA TYR A 95 -4.33 17.82 -8.79
C TYR A 95 -2.82 17.93 -9.03
N ILE A 96 -2.06 16.85 -8.84
CA ILE A 96 -0.60 16.81 -8.91
C ILE A 96 -0.17 15.88 -10.05
N GLY A 97 0.96 16.19 -10.69
CA GLY A 97 1.55 15.33 -11.72
C GLY A 97 1.93 13.93 -11.20
N VAL A 98 1.74 12.91 -12.03
CA VAL A 98 2.02 11.49 -11.72
C VAL A 98 3.45 11.29 -11.17
N SER A 99 4.40 12.04 -11.72
CA SER A 99 5.80 12.10 -11.33
C SER A 99 6.00 12.43 -9.85
N LEU A 100 5.45 13.56 -9.40
CA LEU A 100 5.57 14.01 -8.01
C LEU A 100 4.84 13.06 -7.05
N TYR A 101 3.71 12.50 -7.49
CA TYR A 101 3.02 11.48 -6.69
C TYR A 101 3.90 10.25 -6.44
N VAL A 102 4.56 9.72 -7.47
CA VAL A 102 5.41 8.53 -7.35
C VAL A 102 6.58 8.80 -6.41
N VAL A 103 7.23 9.98 -6.50
CA VAL A 103 8.28 10.37 -5.55
C VAL A 103 7.77 10.34 -4.13
N ILE A 104 6.67 11.04 -3.84
CA ILE A 104 6.17 11.19 -2.47
C ILE A 104 5.82 9.82 -1.88
N LYS A 105 5.18 8.95 -2.67
CA LYS A 105 4.80 7.61 -2.22
C LYS A 105 5.99 6.70 -1.98
N ASP A 106 7.01 6.77 -2.84
CA ASP A 106 8.20 5.94 -2.72
C ASP A 106 9.18 6.44 -1.64
N MET A 107 9.01 7.69 -1.15
CA MET A 107 9.73 8.24 0.01
C MET A 107 9.14 7.79 1.36
N CYS A 108 7.95 7.18 1.39
CA CYS A 108 7.35 6.62 2.62
C CYS A 108 8.29 5.67 3.41
N PRO A 109 8.94 4.65 2.80
CA PRO A 109 9.83 3.74 3.52
C PRO A 109 11.03 4.44 4.16
N LEU A 110 11.54 5.53 3.57
CA LEU A 110 12.59 6.35 4.17
C LEU A 110 12.12 7.03 5.44
N PHE A 111 10.94 7.66 5.38
CA PHE A 111 10.38 8.36 6.53
C PHE A 111 10.12 7.38 7.68
N VAL A 112 9.62 6.19 7.37
CA VAL A 112 9.43 5.11 8.35
C VAL A 112 10.76 4.67 8.98
N LEU A 113 11.81 4.47 8.18
CA LEU A 113 13.13 4.09 8.69
C LEU A 113 13.73 5.19 9.58
N LEU A 114 13.63 6.45 9.15
CA LEU A 114 14.16 7.60 9.90
C LEU A 114 13.42 7.77 11.23
N PHE A 115 12.08 7.71 11.21
CA PHE A 115 11.28 7.79 12.42
C PHE A 115 11.51 6.60 13.37
N GLY A 116 11.68 5.39 12.82
CA GLY A 116 12.02 4.19 13.57
C GLY A 116 13.41 4.27 14.23
N ALA A 117 14.38 4.87 13.54
CA ALA A 117 15.71 5.14 14.07
C ALA A 117 15.68 6.24 15.16
N CYS A 118 15.00 7.37 14.92
CA CYS A 118 14.86 8.46 15.89
C CYS A 118 14.15 8.02 17.17
N SER A 119 13.14 7.15 17.07
CA SER A 119 12.40 6.65 18.23
C SER A 119 13.15 5.55 18.99
N GLY A 120 14.32 5.11 18.50
CA GLY A 120 15.11 4.02 19.11
C GLY A 120 14.42 2.64 19.09
N VAL A 121 13.29 2.52 18.38
CA VAL A 121 12.44 1.32 18.33
C VAL A 121 13.04 0.25 17.40
N GLN A 122 13.92 0.65 16.48
CA GLN A 122 14.44 -0.23 15.44
C GLN A 122 15.96 -0.32 15.50
N SER A 123 16.50 -1.55 15.61
CA SER A 123 17.93 -1.82 15.49
C SER A 123 18.37 -1.57 14.06
N THR A 124 18.86 -0.36 13.77
CA THR A 124 19.30 0.05 12.43
C THR A 124 20.41 -0.88 11.96
N THR A 125 20.05 -1.88 11.15
CA THR A 125 21.00 -2.84 10.60
C THR A 125 21.51 -2.30 9.27
N ALA A 126 22.82 -2.38 9.03
CA ALA A 126 23.43 -1.90 7.78
C ALA A 126 22.77 -2.46 6.50
N ALA A 127 22.23 -3.68 6.57
CA ALA A 127 21.49 -4.30 5.46
C ALA A 127 20.16 -3.58 5.15
N GLN A 128 19.43 -3.09 6.17
CA GLN A 128 18.18 -2.35 5.96
C GLN A 128 18.44 -0.98 5.34
N VAL A 129 19.49 -0.29 5.81
CA VAL A 129 19.95 0.97 5.22
C VAL A 129 20.37 0.76 3.77
N GLY A 130 21.07 -0.35 3.48
CA GLY A 130 21.44 -0.76 2.12
C GLY A 130 20.22 -0.88 1.20
N SER A 131 19.20 -1.65 1.60
CA SER A 131 17.97 -1.80 0.79
C SER A 131 17.25 -0.46 0.54
N VAL A 132 17.16 0.40 1.55
CA VAL A 132 16.52 1.73 1.39
C VAL A 132 17.36 2.65 0.51
N SER A 133 18.70 2.58 0.58
CA SER A 133 19.58 3.35 -0.31
C SER A 133 19.45 2.95 -1.77
N VAL A 134 19.23 1.65 -2.06
CA VAL A 134 18.99 1.16 -3.42
C VAL A 134 17.65 1.67 -3.96
N ILE A 135 16.59 1.66 -3.13
CA ILE A 135 15.28 2.22 -3.50
C ILE A 135 15.44 3.71 -3.83
N LEU A 136 16.18 4.46 -3.00
CA LEU A 136 16.46 5.86 -3.21
C LEU A 136 17.19 6.17 -4.53
N MET A 137 18.21 5.37 -4.85
CA MET A 137 18.91 5.50 -6.13
C MET A 137 17.97 5.27 -7.31
N GLY A 138 17.07 4.28 -7.21
CA GLY A 138 16.06 4.01 -8.23
C GLY A 138 15.11 5.20 -8.44
N ILE A 139 14.67 5.84 -7.36
CA ILE A 139 13.81 7.03 -7.45
C ILE A 139 14.56 8.20 -8.08
N TRP A 140 15.80 8.45 -7.66
CA TRP A 140 16.65 9.51 -8.23
C TRP A 140 16.85 9.35 -9.74
N LEU A 141 17.13 8.13 -10.19
CA LEU A 141 17.26 7.81 -11.61
C LEU A 141 15.95 8.03 -12.36
N ALA A 142 14.83 7.54 -11.82
CA ALA A 142 13.51 7.73 -12.43
C ALA A 142 13.11 9.20 -12.56
N MET A 143 13.56 10.06 -11.64
CA MET A 143 13.30 11.51 -11.70
C MET A 143 14.24 12.25 -12.65
N SER A 144 15.47 11.79 -12.81
CA SER A 144 16.44 12.44 -13.71
C SER A 144 16.03 12.40 -15.19
N ASP A 145 15.17 11.46 -15.58
CA ASP A 145 14.62 11.35 -16.95
C ASP A 145 13.45 12.31 -17.20
N GLN A 146 12.93 12.97 -16.15
CA GLN A 146 11.76 13.85 -16.21
C GLN A 146 12.08 15.34 -16.05
N VAL A 147 13.36 15.69 -15.94
CA VAL A 147 13.90 17.07 -15.91
C VAL A 147 14.51 17.39 -17.26
#